data_AF-A0A924BLT6-F1
#
_entry.id   AF-A0A924BLT6-F1
#
_cell.length_a   1.000
_cell.length_b   1.000
_cell.length_c   1.000
_cell.angle_alpha   90.00
_cell.angle_beta   90.00
_cell.angle_gamma   90.00
#
_symmetry.space_group_name_H-M   'P 1'
#
loop_
_entity.id
_entity.type
_entity.pdbx_description
1 polymer ?
#
loop_
_entity_poly.entity_id
_entity_poly.type
_entity_poly.pdbx_seq_one_letter_code
_entity_poly.pdbx_strand_id
1 'polypeptide(L)'
;MDSTIKKLDTYFDWDHQIASCDTIEEISELEKTKSKHAFDFLRRELGEGFPKEIMDHDTRFRSYFWNKAPWTRVWFTWLSEAIKNLKEAENFGSVIKKLKSGAWDDFEEAITLLEYGLKFRKVGFQLAFEKETLNTNGKSKNPDLYLTNPETAENIFVEVTRLTPNAELEDLFDIYHRAMNKGYFSGKQINCCGRLFKSVSKEHLREIKQEVDKKVEAVLKNNSFEEFKKDGIIEMAFVGESNYSTLEQWSSEHGYKIGSFILPEIDRFKRLKNKIVKKI
;
A
#
# COMPACT_ATOMS: atom_id res chain seq x y z
N MET A 1 -4.03 29.09 -6.33
CA MET A 1 -3.43 28.27 -5.25
C MET A 1 -4.33 28.20 -4.03
N ASP A 2 -4.81 29.34 -3.53
CA ASP A 2 -5.62 29.42 -2.29
C ASP A 2 -6.98 28.68 -2.35
N SER A 3 -7.62 28.60 -3.53
CA SER A 3 -8.87 27.84 -3.73
C SER A 3 -8.67 26.33 -3.84
N THR A 4 -7.48 25.89 -4.26
CA THR A 4 -7.14 24.46 -4.38
C THR A 4 -6.76 23.88 -3.03
N ILE A 5 -6.07 24.65 -2.18
CA ILE A 5 -5.70 24.26 -0.81
C ILE A 5 -6.95 24.12 0.06
N LYS A 6 -7.90 25.06 -0.01
CA LYS A 6 -9.19 24.94 0.71
C LYS A 6 -10.02 23.71 0.33
N LYS A 7 -9.87 23.20 -0.90
CA LYS A 7 -10.51 21.95 -1.34
C LYS A 7 -9.83 20.70 -0.80
N LEU A 8 -8.54 20.75 -0.45
CA LEU A 8 -7.79 19.60 0.05
C LEU A 8 -8.09 19.33 1.53
N ASP A 9 -8.19 20.38 2.34
CA ASP A 9 -8.52 20.28 3.78
C ASP A 9 -9.87 19.59 4.00
N THR A 10 -10.83 19.79 3.09
CA THR A 10 -12.15 19.17 3.16
C THR A 10 -12.10 17.65 2.95
N TYR A 11 -11.10 17.10 2.25
CA TYR A 11 -10.96 15.64 2.09
C TYR A 11 -10.36 14.96 3.32
N PHE A 12 -9.58 15.70 4.11
CA PHE A 12 -8.93 15.22 5.33
C PHE A 12 -9.73 15.63 6.57
N ASP A 13 -11.01 15.27 6.53
CA ASP A 13 -11.99 15.52 7.58
C ASP A 13 -12.83 14.25 7.82
N TRP A 14 -13.11 13.94 9.08
CA TRP A 14 -13.88 12.73 9.43
C TRP A 14 -15.31 12.79 8.91
N ASP A 15 -15.98 13.94 9.08
CA ASP A 15 -17.38 14.10 8.66
C ASP A 15 -17.50 13.98 7.14
N HIS A 16 -16.53 14.52 6.41
CA HIS A 16 -16.44 14.33 4.97
C HIS A 16 -16.25 12.86 4.56
N GLN A 17 -15.38 12.11 5.24
CA GLN A 17 -15.21 10.68 4.91
C GLN A 17 -16.49 9.88 5.18
N ILE A 18 -17.16 10.14 6.30
CA ILE A 18 -18.43 9.51 6.67
C ILE A 18 -19.50 9.82 5.63
N ALA A 19 -19.67 11.09 5.26
CA ALA A 19 -20.63 11.51 4.24
C ALA A 19 -20.32 10.89 2.86
N SER A 20 -19.04 10.77 2.51
CA SER A 20 -18.63 10.18 1.23
C SER A 20 -18.93 8.69 1.09
N CYS A 21 -19.30 7.98 2.17
CA CYS A 21 -19.78 6.60 2.06
C CYS A 21 -21.09 6.50 1.26
N ASP A 22 -21.95 7.52 1.30
CA ASP A 22 -23.25 7.49 0.62
C ASP A 22 -23.15 7.58 -0.90
N THR A 23 -22.04 8.15 -1.39
CA THR A 23 -21.82 8.43 -2.82
C THR A 23 -21.18 7.27 -3.57
N ILE A 24 -20.90 6.14 -2.92
CA ILE A 24 -20.24 4.97 -3.54
C ILE A 24 -21.32 3.99 -3.98
N GLU A 25 -21.53 3.88 -5.29
CA GLU A 25 -22.64 3.11 -5.88
C GLU A 25 -22.38 1.60 -5.85
N GLU A 26 -21.12 1.18 -5.81
CA GLU A 26 -20.73 -0.22 -5.98
C GLU A 26 -20.67 -1.03 -4.67
N ILE A 27 -21.15 -0.46 -3.55
CA ILE A 27 -21.32 -1.17 -2.28
C ILE A 27 -22.77 -1.09 -1.80
N SER A 28 -23.21 -2.13 -1.10
CA SER A 28 -24.57 -2.21 -0.55
C SER A 28 -24.82 -1.20 0.56
N GLU A 29 -26.08 -0.85 0.83
CA GLU A 29 -26.46 0.03 1.95
C GLU A 29 -25.99 -0.49 3.32
N LEU A 30 -25.93 -1.81 3.48
CA LEU A 30 -25.35 -2.44 4.67
C LEU A 30 -23.86 -2.14 4.80
N GLU A 31 -23.10 -2.22 3.71
CA GLU A 31 -21.68 -1.91 3.69
C GLU A 31 -21.43 -0.42 3.93
N LYS A 32 -22.21 0.48 3.31
CA LYS A 32 -22.15 1.92 3.59
C LYS A 32 -22.32 2.21 5.08
N THR A 33 -23.34 1.60 5.69
CA THR A 33 -23.62 1.73 7.14
C THR A 33 -22.45 1.23 7.99
N LYS A 34 -21.89 0.06 7.66
CA LYS A 34 -20.72 -0.50 8.35
C LYS A 34 -19.50 0.41 8.22
N SER A 35 -19.27 1.00 7.05
CA SER A 35 -18.13 1.89 6.81
C SER A 35 -18.28 3.21 7.55
N LYS A 36 -19.49 3.79 7.66
CA LYS A 36 -19.75 4.96 8.50
C LYS A 36 -19.43 4.70 9.97
N HIS A 37 -19.97 3.60 10.52
CA HIS A 37 -19.66 3.21 11.90
C HIS A 37 -18.17 2.93 12.12
N ALA A 38 -17.48 2.39 11.12
CA ALA A 38 -16.03 2.18 11.18
C ALA A 38 -15.28 3.51 11.26
N PHE A 39 -15.64 4.51 10.44
CA PHE A 39 -15.06 5.85 10.53
C PHE A 39 -15.34 6.52 11.88
N ASP A 40 -16.56 6.44 12.40
CA ASP A 40 -16.90 6.97 13.74
C ASP A 40 -16.09 6.31 14.86
N PHE A 41 -15.86 4.99 14.75
CA PHE A 41 -15.00 4.28 15.67
C PHE A 41 -13.55 4.74 15.56
N LEU A 42 -13.00 4.81 14.34
CA LEU A 42 -11.61 5.23 14.10
C LEU A 42 -11.36 6.68 14.52
N ARG A 43 -12.34 7.57 14.34
CA ARG A 43 -12.30 8.96 14.84
C ARG A 43 -12.02 9.02 16.34
N ARG A 44 -12.70 8.18 17.12
CA ARG A 44 -12.53 8.12 18.59
C ARG A 44 -11.20 7.49 18.99
N GLU A 45 -10.78 6.44 18.31
CA GLU A 45 -9.57 5.69 18.68
C GLU A 45 -8.27 6.35 18.20
N LEU A 46 -8.27 6.99 17.02
CA LEU A 46 -7.08 7.63 16.44
C LEU A 46 -6.98 9.13 16.77
N GLY A 47 -8.11 9.75 17.11
CA GLY A 47 -8.23 11.15 17.50
C GLY A 47 -8.82 12.05 16.41
N GLU A 48 -9.45 13.14 16.85
CA GLU A 48 -10.10 14.12 15.98
C GLU A 48 -9.13 14.75 14.97
N GLY A 49 -7.91 15.06 15.41
CA GLY A 49 -6.87 15.67 14.58
C GLY A 49 -6.17 14.70 13.62
N PHE A 50 -6.43 13.40 13.69
CA PHE A 50 -5.68 12.41 12.93
C PHE A 50 -5.72 12.60 11.40
N PRO A 51 -6.86 12.92 10.76
CA PRO A 51 -6.90 13.21 9.32
C PRO A 51 -5.96 14.33 8.91
N LYS A 52 -5.83 15.36 9.76
CA LYS A 52 -4.90 16.47 9.53
C LYS A 52 -3.45 16.02 9.74
N GLU A 53 -3.17 15.24 10.79
CA GLU A 53 -1.84 14.66 11.03
C GLU A 53 -1.35 13.84 9.82
N ILE A 54 -2.21 12.98 9.24
CA ILE A 54 -1.82 12.15 8.09
C ILE A 54 -1.63 12.96 6.81
N MET A 55 -2.30 14.11 6.69
CA MET A 55 -2.13 15.05 5.58
C MET A 55 -0.78 15.76 5.68
N ASP A 56 -0.41 16.20 6.89
CA ASP A 56 0.81 16.97 7.15
C ASP A 56 2.09 16.11 7.10
N HIS A 57 1.99 14.82 7.46
CA HIS A 57 3.15 13.93 7.62
C HIS A 57 3.34 12.89 6.50
N ASP A 58 2.59 12.99 5.40
CA ASP A 58 2.65 12.08 4.24
C ASP A 58 2.67 10.59 4.62
N THR A 59 1.85 10.20 5.59
CA THR A 59 1.75 8.80 6.03
C THR A 59 1.11 7.94 4.95
N ARG A 60 1.36 6.63 4.94
CA ARG A 60 0.67 5.74 3.98
C ARG A 60 -0.82 5.64 4.20
N PHE A 61 -1.26 5.87 5.43
CA PHE A 61 -2.65 6.04 5.79
C PHE A 61 -3.34 7.11 4.92
N ARG A 62 -2.62 8.16 4.50
CA ARG A 62 -3.09 9.22 3.59
C ARG A 62 -3.67 8.67 2.30
N SER A 63 -3.00 7.69 1.69
CA SER A 63 -3.44 7.11 0.41
C SER A 63 -4.77 6.36 0.52
N TYR A 64 -5.01 5.68 1.64
CA TYR A 64 -6.28 5.01 1.94
C TYR A 64 -7.39 6.03 2.23
N PHE A 65 -7.06 7.11 2.96
CA PHE A 65 -8.01 8.17 3.31
C PHE A 65 -8.49 8.96 2.09
N TRP A 66 -7.58 9.21 1.15
CA TRP A 66 -7.90 9.90 -0.11
C TRP A 66 -8.74 9.05 -1.06
N ASN A 67 -8.50 7.74 -1.07
CA ASN A 67 -9.08 6.84 -2.05
C ASN A 67 -10.56 6.52 -1.74
N LYS A 68 -11.44 6.87 -2.70
CA LYS A 68 -12.90 6.69 -2.63
C LYS A 68 -13.39 5.38 -3.26
N ALA A 69 -12.50 4.49 -3.67
CA ALA A 69 -12.89 3.21 -4.26
C ALA A 69 -13.65 2.33 -3.25
N PRO A 70 -14.62 1.52 -3.71
CA PRO A 70 -15.39 0.58 -2.87
C PRO A 70 -14.56 -0.24 -1.88
N TRP A 71 -13.43 -0.78 -2.35
CA TRP A 71 -12.58 -1.65 -1.54
C TRP A 71 -11.93 -0.93 -0.35
N THR A 72 -11.74 0.40 -0.40
CA THR A 72 -11.15 1.13 0.73
C THR A 72 -12.13 1.25 1.89
N ARG A 73 -13.44 1.29 1.60
CA ARG A 73 -14.49 1.28 2.62
C ARG A 73 -14.56 -0.05 3.36
N VAL A 74 -14.44 -1.13 2.61
CA VAL A 74 -14.28 -2.49 3.18
C VAL A 74 -13.01 -2.58 4.03
N TRP A 75 -11.90 -2.00 3.56
CA TRP A 75 -10.64 -1.95 4.31
C TRP A 75 -10.78 -1.19 5.63
N PHE A 76 -11.42 -0.01 5.64
CA PHE A 76 -11.66 0.75 6.87
C PHE A 76 -12.56 0.01 7.86
N THR A 77 -13.57 -0.72 7.37
CA THR A 77 -14.40 -1.60 8.19
C THR A 77 -13.56 -2.72 8.83
N TRP A 78 -12.70 -3.38 8.05
CA TRP A 78 -11.78 -4.38 8.58
C TRP A 78 -10.82 -3.79 9.61
N LEU A 79 -10.23 -2.62 9.35
CA LEU A 79 -9.29 -1.97 10.25
C LEU A 79 -9.96 -1.62 11.59
N SER A 80 -11.17 -1.07 11.54
CA SER A 80 -11.97 -0.79 12.73
C SER A 80 -12.26 -2.07 13.53
N GLU A 81 -12.62 -3.17 12.86
CA GLU A 81 -12.84 -4.47 13.50
C GLU A 81 -11.56 -4.98 14.16
N ALA A 82 -10.42 -4.92 13.46
CA ALA A 82 -9.13 -5.37 13.97
C ALA A 82 -8.74 -4.60 15.24
N ILE A 83 -8.77 -3.26 15.19
CA ILE A 83 -8.46 -2.41 16.35
C ILE A 83 -9.41 -2.71 17.50
N LYS A 84 -10.72 -2.78 17.24
CA LYS A 84 -11.73 -3.07 18.27
C LYS A 84 -11.49 -4.40 18.99
N ASN A 85 -11.08 -5.44 18.27
CA ASN A 85 -10.88 -6.78 18.85
C ASN A 85 -9.52 -6.95 19.53
N LEU A 86 -8.54 -6.11 19.20
CA LEU A 86 -7.16 -6.25 19.65
C LEU A 86 -6.74 -5.18 20.67
N LYS A 87 -7.52 -4.12 20.88
CA LYS A 87 -7.11 -3.00 21.73
C LYS A 87 -6.87 -3.31 23.20
N GLU A 88 -7.45 -4.39 23.70
CA GLU A 88 -7.24 -4.86 25.08
C GLU A 88 -6.02 -5.80 25.22
N ALA A 89 -5.32 -6.09 24.11
CA ALA A 89 -4.10 -6.87 24.16
C ALA A 89 -2.95 -6.06 24.80
N GLU A 90 -2.10 -6.75 25.55
CA GLU A 90 -0.91 -6.14 26.14
C GLU A 90 -0.03 -5.51 25.05
N ASN A 91 0.45 -4.30 25.31
CA ASN A 91 1.27 -3.46 24.42
C ASN A 91 0.63 -3.09 23.07
N PHE A 92 -0.69 -3.18 22.90
CA PHE A 92 -1.35 -2.75 21.66
C PHE A 92 -1.02 -1.32 21.21
N GLY A 93 -0.69 -0.44 22.17
CA GLY A 93 -0.26 0.94 21.88
C GLY A 93 0.95 1.03 20.94
N SER A 94 1.85 0.03 20.90
CA SER A 94 2.98 0.05 19.97
C SER A 94 2.54 -0.16 18.51
N VAL A 95 1.52 -1.00 18.29
CA VAL A 95 0.90 -1.21 16.98
C VAL A 95 0.22 0.06 16.48
N ILE A 96 -0.52 0.75 17.34
CA ILE A 96 -1.15 2.04 16.98
C ILE A 96 -0.09 3.09 16.65
N LYS A 97 0.98 3.17 17.43
CA LYS A 97 2.11 4.08 17.15
C LYS A 97 2.71 3.80 15.77
N LYS A 98 2.97 2.53 15.44
CA LYS A 98 3.49 2.12 14.12
C LYS A 98 2.49 2.44 12.99
N LEU A 99 1.20 2.21 13.21
CA LEU A 99 0.14 2.51 12.25
C LEU A 99 0.03 4.02 11.92
N LYS A 100 0.28 4.89 12.91
CA LYS A 100 0.31 6.36 12.72
C LYS A 100 1.67 6.87 12.22
N SER A 101 2.68 6.01 12.09
CA SER A 101 4.03 6.39 11.68
C SER A 101 4.07 6.82 10.21
N GLY A 102 4.94 7.80 9.91
CA GLY A 102 5.29 8.15 8.53
C GLY A 102 6.26 7.15 7.88
N ALA A 103 6.88 6.26 8.66
CA ALA A 103 7.80 5.26 8.14
C ALA A 103 7.04 4.15 7.40
N TRP A 104 7.52 3.81 6.21
CA TRP A 104 6.91 2.79 5.35
C TRP A 104 6.83 1.42 6.03
N ASP A 105 7.94 0.99 6.64
CA ASP A 105 8.03 -0.32 7.24
C ASP A 105 7.14 -0.44 8.49
N ASP A 106 7.05 0.61 9.31
CA ASP A 106 6.20 0.63 10.51
C ASP A 106 4.72 0.44 10.15
N PHE A 107 4.21 1.18 9.16
CA PHE A 107 2.81 1.08 8.75
C PHE A 107 2.48 -0.34 8.28
N GLU A 108 3.32 -0.89 7.42
CA GLU A 108 3.10 -2.21 6.81
C GLU A 108 3.24 -3.32 7.85
N GLU A 109 4.18 -3.18 8.78
CA GLU A 109 4.32 -4.06 9.94
C GLU A 109 3.04 -4.01 10.79
N ALA A 110 2.57 -2.82 11.17
CA ALA A 110 1.35 -2.67 11.96
C ALA A 110 0.12 -3.32 11.32
N ILE A 111 -0.08 -3.12 10.00
CA ILE A 111 -1.16 -3.79 9.26
C ILE A 111 -1.01 -5.31 9.32
N THR A 112 0.20 -5.83 9.19
CA THR A 112 0.46 -7.27 9.25
C THR A 112 0.20 -7.82 10.67
N LEU A 113 0.63 -7.11 11.71
CA LEU A 113 0.37 -7.48 13.11
C LEU A 113 -1.13 -7.47 13.44
N LEU A 114 -1.89 -6.49 12.95
CA LEU A 114 -3.34 -6.44 13.09
C LEU A 114 -4.01 -7.63 12.38
N GLU A 115 -3.57 -7.97 11.18
CA GLU A 115 -4.12 -9.09 10.41
C GLU A 115 -3.93 -10.43 11.13
N TYR A 116 -2.69 -10.76 11.50
CA TYR A 116 -2.40 -12.03 12.17
C TYR A 116 -2.94 -12.04 13.60
N GLY A 117 -2.81 -10.93 14.34
CA GLY A 117 -3.39 -10.78 15.66
C GLY A 117 -4.89 -11.07 15.66
N LEU A 118 -5.64 -10.50 14.70
CA LEU A 118 -7.08 -10.75 14.58
C LEU A 118 -7.39 -12.22 14.26
N LYS A 119 -6.61 -12.85 13.37
CA LYS A 119 -6.78 -14.29 13.05
C LYS A 119 -6.56 -15.15 14.29
N PHE A 120 -5.50 -14.92 15.06
CA PHE A 120 -5.21 -15.68 16.28
C PHE A 120 -6.26 -15.43 17.37
N ARG A 121 -6.70 -14.18 17.54
CA ARG A 121 -7.77 -13.84 18.48
C ARG A 121 -9.08 -14.56 18.15
N LYS A 122 -9.45 -14.63 16.87
CA LYS A 122 -10.67 -15.30 16.40
C LYS A 122 -10.67 -16.81 16.65
N VAL A 123 -9.51 -17.45 16.73
CA VAL A 123 -9.40 -18.88 17.06
C VAL A 123 -9.16 -19.13 18.56
N GLY A 124 -9.26 -18.10 19.41
CA GLY A 124 -9.28 -18.24 20.87
C GLY A 124 -7.98 -17.93 21.59
N PHE A 125 -6.90 -17.52 20.90
CA PHE A 125 -5.66 -17.16 21.57
C PHE A 125 -5.79 -15.83 22.33
N GLN A 126 -5.15 -15.79 23.49
CA GLN A 126 -4.74 -14.53 24.12
C GLN A 126 -3.45 -14.07 23.44
N LEU A 127 -3.28 -12.75 23.29
CA LEU A 127 -2.12 -12.21 22.60
C LEU A 127 -1.60 -10.95 23.27
N ALA A 128 -0.30 -10.74 23.11
CA ALA A 128 0.43 -9.53 23.45
C ALA A 128 1.34 -9.16 22.29
N PHE A 129 1.54 -7.86 22.06
CA PHE A 129 2.45 -7.35 21.03
C PHE A 129 3.82 -7.07 21.64
N GLU A 130 4.91 -7.41 20.95
CA GLU A 130 6.28 -7.02 21.35
C GLU A 130 6.62 -7.28 22.84
N LYS A 131 5.99 -8.32 23.43
CA LYS A 131 6.10 -8.60 24.87
C LYS A 131 7.50 -9.05 25.21
N GLU A 132 8.11 -8.48 26.24
CA GLU A 132 9.43 -8.92 26.68
C GLU A 132 9.39 -10.34 27.22
N THR A 133 10.25 -11.20 26.67
CA THR A 133 10.37 -12.62 27.04
C THR A 133 11.84 -13.05 27.12
N LEU A 134 12.11 -14.19 27.76
CA LEU A 134 13.46 -14.77 27.82
C LEU A 134 13.57 -15.93 26.86
N ASN A 135 14.64 -15.96 26.06
CA ASN A 135 14.97 -17.13 25.25
C ASN A 135 15.63 -18.24 26.10
N THR A 136 15.95 -19.38 25.48
CA THR A 136 16.58 -20.53 26.15
C THR A 136 17.95 -20.21 26.77
N ASN A 137 18.59 -19.12 26.36
CA ASN A 137 19.88 -18.66 26.88
C ASN A 137 19.72 -17.54 27.93
N GLY A 138 18.50 -17.27 28.39
CA GLY A 138 18.20 -16.21 29.35
C GLY A 138 18.37 -14.79 28.81
N LYS A 139 18.48 -14.62 27.48
CA LYS A 139 18.52 -13.28 26.86
C LYS A 139 17.12 -12.79 26.57
N SER A 140 16.88 -11.51 26.87
CA SER A 140 15.64 -10.81 26.54
C SER A 140 15.40 -10.79 25.02
N LYS A 141 14.16 -11.07 24.62
CA LYS A 141 13.66 -11.02 23.25
C LYS A 141 12.20 -10.60 23.25
N ASN A 142 11.82 -9.78 22.27
CA ASN A 142 10.45 -9.34 22.07
C ASN A 142 9.95 -9.95 20.75
N PRO A 143 9.17 -11.05 20.77
CA PRO A 143 8.49 -11.52 19.57
C PRO A 143 7.47 -10.47 19.11
N ASP A 144 7.21 -10.43 17.81
CA ASP A 144 6.20 -9.50 17.27
C ASP A 144 4.81 -9.79 17.85
N LEU A 145 4.45 -11.08 17.95
CA LEU A 145 3.29 -11.55 18.69
C LEU A 145 3.69 -12.64 19.69
N TYR A 146 3.23 -12.48 20.92
CA TYR A 146 3.26 -13.51 21.95
C TYR A 146 1.85 -14.05 22.14
N LEU A 147 1.63 -15.33 21.85
CA LEU A 147 0.32 -15.97 21.95
C LEU A 147 0.29 -16.93 23.13
N THR A 148 -0.83 -16.98 23.84
CA THR A 148 -1.10 -17.96 24.90
C THR A 148 -2.40 -18.69 24.58
N ASN A 149 -2.36 -20.02 24.52
CA ASN A 149 -3.55 -20.83 24.46
C ASN A 149 -4.17 -20.91 25.87
N PRO A 150 -5.38 -20.37 26.10
CA PRO A 150 -5.99 -20.39 27.43
C PRO A 150 -6.36 -21.80 27.92
N GLU A 151 -6.51 -22.78 27.01
CA GLU A 151 -6.88 -24.16 27.36
C GLU A 151 -5.67 -24.99 27.77
N THR A 152 -4.54 -24.87 27.06
CA THR A 152 -3.33 -25.67 27.29
C THR A 152 -2.24 -24.93 28.05
N ALA A 153 -2.37 -23.62 28.23
CA ALA A 153 -1.35 -22.70 28.74
C ALA A 153 -0.05 -22.69 27.91
N GLU A 154 -0.07 -23.23 26.69
CA GLU A 154 1.07 -23.20 25.78
C GLU A 154 1.32 -21.77 25.27
N ASN A 155 2.60 -21.41 25.18
CA ASN A 155 3.03 -20.11 24.68
C ASN A 155 3.71 -20.26 23.31
N ILE A 156 3.29 -19.44 22.36
CA ILE A 156 3.80 -19.44 20.99
C ILE A 156 4.38 -18.07 20.68
N PHE A 157 5.62 -18.08 20.17
CA PHE A 157 6.34 -16.88 19.73
C PHE A 157 6.22 -16.77 18.21
N VAL A 158 5.61 -15.69 17.72
CA VAL A 158 5.45 -15.46 16.29
C VAL A 158 6.30 -14.27 15.86
N GLU A 159 7.08 -14.50 14.80
CA GLU A 159 7.91 -13.50 14.14
C GLU A 159 7.34 -13.27 12.73
N VAL A 160 6.94 -12.04 12.47
CA VAL A 160 6.32 -11.62 11.22
C VAL A 160 7.40 -10.92 10.39
N THR A 161 8.04 -11.68 9.51
CA THR A 161 9.02 -11.10 8.59
C THR A 161 8.37 -10.79 7.24
N ARG A 162 8.32 -9.51 6.87
CA ARG A 162 8.00 -9.16 5.49
C ARG A 162 9.10 -9.65 4.56
N LEU A 163 8.66 -10.30 3.51
CA LEU A 163 9.49 -10.55 2.36
C LEU A 163 9.50 -9.27 1.50
N THR A 164 10.39 -8.30 1.80
CA THR A 164 10.67 -7.12 0.94
C THR A 164 10.71 -7.51 -0.53
N PRO A 165 10.07 -6.80 -1.47
CA PRO A 165 10.26 -7.10 -2.89
C PRO A 165 11.77 -7.17 -3.20
N ASN A 166 12.17 -8.00 -4.16
CA ASN A 166 13.56 -7.97 -4.64
C ASN A 166 13.90 -6.50 -4.92
N ALA A 167 15.03 -5.97 -4.45
CA ALA A 167 15.39 -4.56 -4.70
C ALA A 167 15.28 -4.26 -6.21
N GLU A 168 15.59 -5.25 -7.04
CA GLU A 168 15.36 -5.27 -8.48
C GLU A 168 13.89 -5.04 -8.87
N LEU A 169 12.91 -5.70 -8.23
CA LEU A 169 11.48 -5.47 -8.46
C LEU A 169 11.07 -4.04 -8.13
N GLU A 170 11.51 -3.50 -7.00
CA GLU A 170 11.19 -2.11 -6.63
C GLU A 170 11.74 -1.14 -7.68
N ASP A 171 12.98 -1.40 -8.10
CA ASP A 171 13.69 -0.65 -9.12
C ASP A 171 12.97 -0.69 -10.49
N LEU A 172 12.35 -1.82 -10.82
CA LEU A 172 11.55 -1.99 -12.04
C LEU A 172 10.16 -1.34 -11.94
N PHE A 173 9.50 -1.43 -10.77
CA PHE A 173 8.23 -0.75 -10.51
C PHE A 173 8.36 0.78 -10.54
N ASP A 174 9.53 1.30 -10.14
CA ASP A 174 9.83 2.74 -10.19
C ASP A 174 9.68 3.32 -11.60
N ILE A 175 9.93 2.55 -12.67
CA ILE A 175 9.72 3.01 -14.06
C ILE A 175 8.26 3.42 -14.28
N TYR A 176 7.32 2.56 -13.89
CA TYR A 176 5.89 2.80 -14.05
C TYR A 176 5.39 3.92 -13.14
N HIS A 177 5.78 3.91 -11.87
CA HIS A 177 5.37 4.94 -10.91
C HIS A 177 5.89 6.33 -11.27
N ARG A 178 7.09 6.45 -11.86
CA ARG A 178 7.61 7.73 -12.35
C ARG A 178 6.68 8.39 -13.37
N ALA A 179 6.18 7.61 -14.33
CA ALA A 179 5.28 8.12 -15.35
C ALA A 179 3.97 8.67 -14.74
N MET A 180 3.37 7.89 -13.83
CA MET A 180 2.13 8.28 -13.16
C MET A 180 2.33 9.48 -12.22
N ASN A 181 3.41 9.48 -11.44
CA ASN A 181 3.70 10.52 -10.45
C ASN A 181 4.04 11.87 -11.10
N LYS A 182 4.81 11.88 -12.20
CA LYS A 182 5.10 13.12 -12.93
C LYS A 182 3.82 13.79 -13.46
N GLY A 183 2.88 12.99 -13.97
CA GLY A 183 1.54 13.46 -14.32
C GLY A 183 0.87 14.14 -13.13
N TYR A 184 0.71 13.37 -12.05
CA TYR A 184 0.05 13.83 -10.82
C TYR A 184 0.63 15.15 -10.28
N PHE A 185 1.96 15.25 -10.11
CA PHE A 185 2.60 16.46 -9.59
C PHE A 185 2.53 17.66 -10.53
N SER A 186 2.37 17.43 -11.84
CA SER A 186 2.17 18.50 -12.82
C SER A 186 0.71 18.97 -12.91
N GLY A 187 -0.22 18.33 -12.18
CA GLY A 187 -1.66 18.60 -12.27
C GLY A 187 -2.28 18.12 -13.59
N LYS A 188 -1.60 17.23 -14.33
CA LYS A 188 -2.06 16.69 -15.61
C LYS A 188 -2.19 15.17 -15.52
N GLN A 189 -3.26 14.61 -16.05
CA GLN A 189 -3.41 13.17 -16.11
C GLN A 189 -2.54 12.58 -17.23
N ILE A 190 -1.74 11.58 -16.87
CA ILE A 190 -1.05 10.71 -17.83
C ILE A 190 -1.62 9.32 -17.66
N ASN A 191 -1.95 8.69 -18.77
CA ASN A 191 -2.31 7.28 -18.81
C ASN A 191 -1.18 6.52 -19.50
N CYS A 192 -0.82 5.35 -18.96
CA CYS A 192 0.21 4.52 -19.56
C CYS A 192 -0.07 3.03 -19.33
N CYS A 193 0.56 2.20 -20.15
CA CYS A 193 0.68 0.77 -19.91
C CYS A 193 1.95 0.23 -20.56
N GLY A 194 2.32 -0.99 -20.21
CA GLY A 194 3.44 -1.67 -20.85
C GLY A 194 3.91 -2.93 -20.17
N ARG A 195 5.06 -3.42 -20.62
CA ARG A 195 5.69 -4.64 -20.15
C ARG A 195 7.21 -4.52 -20.15
N LEU A 196 7.83 -5.06 -19.11
CA LEU A 196 9.23 -5.42 -19.10
C LEU A 196 9.37 -6.93 -19.33
N PHE A 197 10.13 -7.32 -20.35
CA PHE A 197 10.27 -8.71 -20.77
C PHE A 197 11.30 -9.50 -19.96
N LYS A 198 12.35 -8.82 -19.48
CA LYS A 198 13.44 -9.43 -18.72
C LYS A 198 14.06 -8.45 -17.72
N SER A 199 14.70 -9.02 -16.71
CA SER A 199 15.61 -8.29 -15.83
C SER A 199 16.74 -7.61 -16.62
N VAL A 200 17.15 -6.44 -16.17
CA VAL A 200 18.24 -5.65 -16.75
C VAL A 200 19.25 -5.26 -15.66
N SER A 201 20.47 -4.93 -16.05
CA SER A 201 21.46 -4.40 -15.11
C SER A 201 21.03 -3.03 -14.57
N LYS A 202 21.59 -2.61 -13.43
CA LYS A 202 21.26 -1.31 -12.81
C LYS A 202 21.57 -0.13 -13.73
N GLU A 203 22.62 -0.24 -14.53
CA GLU A 203 23.03 0.77 -15.50
C GLU A 203 21.98 0.92 -16.61
N HIS A 204 21.57 -0.18 -17.23
CA HIS A 204 20.51 -0.18 -18.25
C HIS A 204 19.16 0.27 -17.69
N LEU A 205 18.87 -0.07 -16.44
CA LEU A 205 17.67 0.41 -15.76
C LEU A 205 17.69 1.94 -15.63
N ARG A 206 18.83 2.53 -15.27
CA ARG A 206 18.97 3.99 -15.18
C ARG A 206 18.71 4.66 -16.53
N GLU A 207 19.21 4.07 -17.62
CA GLU A 207 18.94 4.56 -18.97
C GLU A 207 17.45 4.45 -19.34
N ILE A 208 16.81 3.33 -19.04
CA ILE A 208 15.37 3.15 -19.24
C ILE A 208 14.57 4.22 -18.49
N LYS A 209 14.91 4.48 -17.22
CA LYS A 209 14.26 5.51 -16.40
C LYS A 209 14.40 6.90 -17.05
N GLN A 210 15.59 7.25 -17.55
CA GLN A 210 15.83 8.52 -18.23
C GLN A 210 15.03 8.67 -19.53
N GLU A 211 14.92 7.61 -20.33
CA GLU A 211 14.14 7.65 -21.57
C GLU A 211 12.64 7.75 -21.29
N VAL A 212 12.13 7.01 -20.30
CA VAL A 212 10.74 7.14 -19.83
C VAL A 212 10.46 8.55 -19.35
N ASP A 213 11.37 9.14 -18.56
CA ASP A 213 11.25 10.51 -18.08
C ASP A 213 11.13 11.52 -19.23
N LYS A 214 11.91 11.36 -20.31
CA LYS A 214 11.82 12.21 -21.51
C LYS A 214 10.50 12.04 -22.26
N LYS A 215 10.03 10.80 -22.42
CA LYS A 215 8.76 10.50 -23.11
C LYS A 215 7.57 11.08 -22.34
N VAL A 216 7.56 10.92 -21.01
CA VAL A 216 6.55 11.49 -20.12
C VAL A 216 6.54 13.03 -20.21
N GLU A 217 7.70 13.67 -20.26
CA GLU A 217 7.80 15.13 -20.44
C GLU A 217 7.27 15.59 -21.80
N ALA A 218 7.53 14.83 -22.88
CA ALA A 218 6.98 15.12 -24.21
C ALA A 218 5.44 15.05 -24.21
N VAL A 219 4.87 14.01 -23.59
CA VAL A 219 3.41 13.89 -23.41
C VAL A 219 2.85 15.07 -22.60
N LEU A 220 3.49 15.43 -21.49
CA LEU A 220 3.02 16.55 -20.66
C LEU A 220 3.06 17.90 -21.37
N LYS A 221 4.07 18.11 -22.23
CA LYS A 221 4.24 19.36 -22.97
C LYS A 221 3.29 19.45 -24.16
N ASN A 222 3.19 18.38 -24.93
CA ASN A 222 2.53 18.38 -26.24
C ASN A 222 1.14 17.73 -26.22
N ASN A 223 0.75 17.13 -25.09
CA ASN A 223 -0.45 16.30 -24.98
C ASN A 223 -0.48 15.23 -26.07
N SER A 224 0.65 14.57 -26.33
CA SER A 224 0.85 13.60 -27.42
C SER A 224 0.69 12.15 -26.97
N PHE A 225 0.69 11.23 -27.94
CA PHE A 225 1.00 9.81 -27.74
C PHE A 225 2.51 9.60 -27.90
N GLU A 226 3.13 8.90 -26.95
CA GLU A 226 4.53 8.51 -27.01
C GLU A 226 4.70 7.03 -26.72
N GLU A 227 5.53 6.38 -27.53
CA GLU A 227 5.94 4.99 -27.35
C GLU A 227 7.41 4.92 -26.97
N PHE A 228 7.74 3.99 -26.06
CA PHE A 228 9.09 3.59 -25.72
C PHE A 228 9.24 2.08 -25.87
N LYS A 229 10.06 1.68 -26.85
CA LYS A 229 10.32 0.27 -27.17
C LYS A 229 11.82 0.01 -27.25
N LYS A 230 12.27 -1.02 -26.52
CA LYS A 230 13.57 -1.67 -26.72
C LYS A 230 13.33 -3.17 -26.85
N ASP A 231 13.66 -3.71 -28.01
CA ASP A 231 13.33 -5.09 -28.39
C ASP A 231 13.77 -6.13 -27.35
N GLY A 232 12.82 -6.95 -26.92
CA GLY A 232 13.04 -8.00 -25.92
C GLY A 232 13.44 -7.48 -24.52
N ILE A 233 13.30 -6.18 -24.26
CA ILE A 233 13.59 -5.56 -22.97
C ILE A 233 12.33 -4.92 -22.41
N ILE A 234 11.78 -3.92 -23.10
CA ILE A 234 10.65 -3.13 -22.60
C ILE A 234 9.80 -2.58 -23.74
N GLU A 235 8.49 -2.52 -23.52
CA GLU A 235 7.52 -1.82 -24.34
C GLU A 235 6.60 -1.02 -23.43
N MET A 236 6.45 0.27 -23.68
CA MET A 236 5.54 1.15 -22.96
C MET A 236 4.93 2.19 -23.88
N ALA A 237 3.69 2.57 -23.60
CA ALA A 237 3.04 3.72 -24.23
C ALA A 237 2.49 4.68 -23.17
N PHE A 238 2.51 5.96 -23.49
CA PHE A 238 2.09 7.07 -22.64
C PHE A 238 1.19 8.02 -23.44
N VAL A 239 0.11 8.50 -22.83
CA VAL A 239 -0.77 9.50 -23.43
C VAL A 239 -1.24 10.53 -22.41
N GLY A 240 -1.45 11.76 -22.89
CA GLY A 240 -2.27 12.74 -22.20
C GLY A 240 -3.76 12.43 -22.40
N GLU A 241 -4.62 13.15 -21.69
CA GLU A 241 -6.07 12.93 -21.64
C GLU A 241 -6.72 12.88 -23.05
N SER A 242 -6.28 13.73 -23.97
CA SER A 242 -6.90 13.85 -25.30
C SER A 242 -6.55 12.71 -26.27
N ASN A 243 -5.61 11.83 -25.93
CA ASN A 243 -5.19 10.71 -26.78
C ASN A 243 -5.47 9.34 -26.15
N TYR A 244 -6.44 9.29 -25.23
CA TYR A 244 -6.79 8.05 -24.52
C TYR A 244 -7.16 6.90 -25.47
N SER A 245 -7.96 7.17 -26.50
CA SER A 245 -8.37 6.17 -27.50
C SER A 245 -7.20 5.56 -28.26
N THR A 246 -6.15 6.34 -28.53
CA THR A 246 -4.91 5.83 -29.13
C THR A 246 -4.20 4.83 -28.20
N LEU A 247 -4.20 5.09 -26.90
CA LEU A 247 -3.66 4.14 -25.92
C LEU A 247 -4.52 2.89 -25.80
N GLU A 248 -5.85 3.00 -25.88
CA GLU A 248 -6.75 1.84 -25.90
C GLU A 248 -6.43 0.92 -27.07
N GLN A 249 -6.32 1.46 -28.28
CA GLN A 249 -5.94 0.69 -29.45
C GLN A 249 -4.58 0.01 -29.26
N TRP A 250 -3.53 0.79 -28.91
CA TRP A 250 -2.18 0.24 -28.72
C TRP A 250 -2.15 -0.85 -27.65
N SER A 251 -2.86 -0.64 -26.54
CA SER A 251 -2.95 -1.60 -25.43
C SER A 251 -3.63 -2.89 -25.85
N SER A 252 -4.70 -2.82 -26.66
CA SER A 252 -5.41 -3.97 -27.20
C SER A 252 -4.55 -4.78 -28.18
N GLU A 253 -3.81 -4.10 -29.06
CA GLU A 253 -2.89 -4.74 -30.02
C GLU A 253 -1.76 -5.51 -29.33
N HIS A 254 -1.30 -5.02 -28.17
CA HIS A 254 -0.21 -5.64 -27.41
C HIS A 254 -0.69 -6.56 -26.25
N GLY A 255 -2.00 -6.65 -26.02
CA GLY A 255 -2.58 -7.46 -24.95
C GLY A 255 -2.28 -6.93 -23.54
N TYR A 256 -2.20 -5.61 -23.38
CA TYR A 256 -1.95 -4.93 -22.11
C TYR A 256 -3.21 -4.25 -21.58
N LYS A 257 -3.30 -4.09 -20.25
CA LYS A 257 -4.36 -3.31 -19.60
C LYS A 257 -3.87 -1.89 -19.34
N ILE A 258 -4.66 -0.88 -19.70
CA ILE A 258 -4.36 0.52 -19.35
C ILE A 258 -4.23 0.66 -17.83
N GLY A 259 -3.21 1.39 -17.37
CA GLY A 259 -2.89 1.54 -15.96
C GLY A 259 -2.24 0.30 -15.35
N SER A 260 -1.65 -0.57 -16.17
CA SER A 260 -0.88 -1.72 -15.71
C SER A 260 0.51 -1.76 -16.34
N PHE A 261 1.46 -2.31 -15.58
CA PHE A 261 2.81 -2.59 -16.04
C PHE A 261 3.19 -4.02 -15.68
N ILE A 262 3.45 -4.84 -16.69
CA ILE A 262 3.74 -6.26 -16.53
C ILE A 262 5.25 -6.43 -16.31
N LEU A 263 5.64 -7.06 -15.21
CA LEU A 263 7.04 -7.36 -14.90
C LEU A 263 7.43 -8.77 -15.35
N PRO A 264 8.73 -9.04 -15.57
CA PRO A 264 9.20 -10.39 -15.86
C PRO A 264 8.90 -11.32 -14.68
N GLU A 265 8.73 -12.61 -14.97
CA GLU A 265 8.60 -13.61 -13.92
C GLU A 265 9.93 -13.73 -13.16
N ILE A 266 9.88 -13.53 -11.85
CA ILE A 266 11.05 -13.64 -10.99
C ILE A 266 10.93 -14.89 -10.15
N ASP A 267 12.00 -15.69 -10.12
CA ASP A 267 12.10 -16.89 -9.31
C ASP A 267 11.95 -16.56 -7.81
N ARG A 268 10.74 -16.79 -7.29
CA ARG A 268 10.39 -16.58 -5.88
C ARG A 268 11.10 -17.57 -4.95
N PHE A 269 11.57 -18.73 -5.45
CA PHE A 269 12.19 -19.79 -4.65
C PHE A 269 13.67 -19.55 -4.36
N LYS A 270 14.40 -18.89 -5.26
CA LYS A 270 15.80 -18.50 -5.03
C LYS A 270 15.98 -17.72 -3.72
N ARG A 271 14.96 -16.96 -3.34
CA ARG A 271 14.91 -16.16 -2.12
C ARG A 271 14.74 -16.98 -0.84
N LEU A 272 13.84 -17.97 -0.85
CA LEU A 272 13.61 -18.84 0.30
C LEU A 272 14.91 -19.58 0.65
N LYS A 273 15.61 -20.07 -0.39
CA LYS A 273 16.90 -20.77 -0.26
C LYS A 273 17.97 -19.88 0.42
N ASN A 274 18.11 -18.62 0.02
CA ASN A 274 19.13 -17.72 0.58
C ASN A 274 18.91 -17.39 2.07
N LYS A 275 17.67 -17.42 2.58
CA LYS A 275 17.40 -17.21 4.01
C LYS A 275 17.57 -18.47 4.84
N ILE A 276 17.24 -19.64 4.30
CA ILE A 276 17.46 -20.93 4.97
C ILE A 276 18.96 -21.17 5.17
N VAL A 277 19.78 -20.90 4.15
CA VAL A 277 21.24 -21.10 4.20
C VAL A 277 21.95 -20.13 5.16
N LYS A 278 21.36 -18.98 5.49
CA LYS A 278 21.94 -18.02 6.46
C LYS A 278 21.53 -18.26 7.91
N LYS A 279 20.55 -19.14 8.17
CA LYS A 279 20.05 -19.45 9.51
C LYS A 279 20.47 -20.84 10.00
N ILE A 280 21.17 -21.62 9.17
CA ILE A 280 21.90 -22.85 9.53
C ILE A 280 23.37 -22.47 9.64
#